data_AF-A0A517U4K8-F1
#
_entry.id   AF-A0A517U4K8-F1
#
_cell.length_a   1.000
_cell.length_b   1.000
_cell.length_c   1.000
_cell.angle_alpha   90.00
_cell.angle_beta   90.00
_cell.angle_gamma   90.00
#
_symmetry.space_group_name_H-M   'P 1'
#
loop_
_entity.id
_entity.type
_entity.pdbx_description
1 polymer ?
#
loop_
_entity_poly.entity_id
_entity_poly.type
_entity_poly.pdbx_seq_one_letter_code
_entity_poly.pdbx_strand_id
1 'polypeptide(L)'
;MSAADFSTAPRRQAVLVIAHADGFLEAFAERNIDVHFLRQPAAETPLGERIAEACAELMLPRRCRDVWRRDLLRAVGTSRSLTAETALAALAAKDCQAALEPFTPRPERPRKGAA
;
A
#
# COMPACT_ATOMS: atom_id res chain seq x y z
N MET A 1 -32.92 9.73 25.24
CA MET A 1 -32.45 9.44 23.87
C MET A 1 -31.14 10.19 23.69
N SER A 2 -30.01 9.47 23.67
CA SER A 2 -28.66 10.08 23.67
C SER A 2 -28.07 10.06 22.27
N ALA A 3 -27.48 11.18 21.86
CA ALA A 3 -26.90 11.44 20.55
C ALA A 3 -25.44 10.98 20.47
N ALA A 4 -25.20 9.70 20.21
CA ALA A 4 -23.85 9.16 20.09
C ALA A 4 -23.71 8.11 18.96
N ASP A 5 -24.26 8.39 17.78
CA ASP A 5 -24.14 7.50 16.61
C ASP A 5 -23.61 8.24 15.37
N PHE A 6 -22.42 8.86 15.41
CA PHE A 6 -21.81 9.39 14.18
C PHE A 6 -20.28 9.25 14.15
N SER A 7 -19.82 8.01 14.17
CA SER A 7 -18.65 7.60 13.37
C SER A 7 -18.76 6.10 13.07
N THR A 8 -19.63 5.75 12.11
CA THR A 8 -19.81 4.38 11.60
C THR A 8 -18.74 3.97 10.58
N ALA A 9 -17.66 4.74 10.46
CA ALA A 9 -16.53 4.29 9.65
C ALA A 9 -15.92 3.06 10.33
N PRO A 10 -15.82 1.91 9.64
CA PRO A 10 -15.24 0.71 10.23
C PRO A 10 -13.83 1.03 10.74
N ARG A 11 -13.57 0.68 12.00
CA ARG A 11 -12.27 0.92 12.65
C ARG A 11 -11.19 0.22 11.83
N ARG A 12 -10.18 0.98 11.38
CA ARG A 12 -9.05 0.42 10.64
C ARG A 12 -8.31 -0.57 11.54
N GLN A 13 -8.13 -1.78 11.04
CA GLN A 13 -7.27 -2.77 11.67
C GLN A 13 -5.81 -2.32 11.54
N ALA A 14 -5.09 -2.29 12.66
CA ALA A 14 -3.68 -1.93 12.67
C ALA A 14 -2.83 -3.19 12.39
N VAL A 15 -1.92 -3.08 11.43
CA VAL A 15 -0.89 -4.08 11.13
C VAL A 15 0.45 -3.37 11.07
N LEU A 16 1.42 -3.83 11.86
CA LEU A 16 2.81 -3.38 11.80
C LEU A 16 3.62 -4.45 11.07
N VAL A 17 4.34 -4.03 10.03
CA VAL A 17 5.29 -4.90 9.32
C VAL A 17 6.71 -4.37 9.54
N ILE A 18 7.61 -5.25 9.96
CA ILE A 18 9.04 -4.98 10.05
C ILE A 18 9.73 -5.72 8.90
N ALA A 19 10.45 -4.98 8.06
CA ALA A 19 11.28 -5.53 7.01
C ALA A 19 12.75 -5.39 7.41
N HIS A 20 13.42 -6.52 7.60
CA HIS A 20 14.83 -6.60 7.99
C HIS A 20 15.75 -6.51 6.76
N ALA A 21 17.01 -6.15 6.98
CA ALA A 21 17.97 -5.90 5.90
C ALA A 21 18.35 -7.16 5.10
N ASP A 22 18.20 -8.34 5.69
CA ASP A 22 18.41 -9.65 5.08
C ASP A 22 17.20 -10.16 4.28
N GLY A 23 16.11 -9.40 4.27
CA GLY A 23 14.85 -9.77 3.63
C GLY A 23 13.91 -10.60 4.51
N PHE A 24 14.24 -10.78 5.80
CA PHE A 24 13.29 -11.34 6.76
C PHE A 24 12.15 -10.35 7.03
N LEU A 25 10.92 -10.85 7.15
CA LEU A 25 9.70 -10.05 7.34
C LEU A 25 8.94 -10.53 8.58
N GLU A 26 8.54 -9.60 9.44
CA GLU A 26 7.70 -9.86 10.61
C GLU A 26 6.43 -9.02 10.53
N ALA A 27 5.28 -9.61 10.90
CA ALA A 27 4.01 -8.91 11.00
C ALA A 27 3.41 -9.04 12.39
N PHE A 28 2.96 -7.93 12.94
CA PHE A 28 2.22 -7.83 14.19
C PHE A 28 0.82 -7.30 13.88
N ALA A 29 -0.20 -8.04 14.30
CA ALA A 29 -1.60 -7.73 14.02
C ALA A 29 -2.51 -8.15 15.18
N GLU A 30 -3.71 -7.56 15.26
CA GLU A 30 -4.76 -8.00 16.20
C GLU A 30 -5.23 -9.44 15.88
N ARG A 31 -5.94 -10.06 16.83
CA ARG A 31 -6.49 -11.41 16.66
C ARG A 31 -7.43 -11.44 15.44
N ASN A 32 -7.34 -12.51 14.64
CA ASN A 32 -8.14 -12.76 13.43
C ASN A 32 -7.80 -11.88 12.20
N ILE A 33 -6.57 -11.38 12.10
CA ILE A 33 -6.07 -10.77 10.87
C ILE A 33 -5.18 -11.77 10.15
N ASP A 34 -5.56 -12.15 8.93
CA ASP A 34 -4.73 -12.96 8.05
C ASP A 34 -3.65 -12.08 7.39
N VAL A 35 -2.38 -12.40 7.64
CA VAL A 35 -1.23 -11.73 7.00
C VAL A 35 -0.49 -12.73 6.12
N HIS A 36 -0.24 -12.36 4.87
CA HIS A 36 0.49 -13.17 3.89
C HIS A 36 1.59 -12.33 3.26
N PHE A 37 2.82 -12.81 3.36
CA PHE A 37 3.97 -12.20 2.69
C PHE A 37 4.19 -12.89 1.35
N LEU A 38 4.29 -12.10 0.29
CA LEU A 38 4.60 -12.57 -1.05
C LEU A 38 5.79 -11.79 -1.59
N ARG A 39 6.79 -12.50 -2.11
CA ARG A 39 7.94 -11.91 -2.78
C ARG A 39 7.72 -11.99 -4.29
N GLN A 40 7.33 -10.89 -4.90
CA GLN A 40 7.20 -10.81 -6.35
C GLN A 40 8.61 -10.77 -6.98
N PRO A 41 8.87 -11.53 -8.06
CA PRO A 41 10.11 -11.42 -8.81
C PRO A 41 10.32 -10.00 -9.32
N ALA A 42 11.57 -9.52 -9.29
CA ALA A 42 11.92 -8.26 -9.94
C ALA A 42 11.92 -8.45 -11.46
N ALA A 43 11.35 -7.49 -12.18
CA ALA A 43 11.34 -7.47 -13.63
C ALA A 43 11.64 -6.05 -14.13
N GLU A 44 12.42 -5.96 -15.22
CA GLU A 44 12.85 -4.69 -15.82
C GLU A 44 12.17 -4.43 -17.17
N THR A 45 11.31 -5.34 -17.62
CA THR A 45 10.59 -5.23 -18.89
C THR A 45 9.10 -5.35 -18.67
N PRO A 46 8.25 -4.71 -19.50
CA PRO A 46 6.80 -4.84 -19.38
C PRO A 46 6.30 -6.28 -19.49
N LEU A 47 6.97 -7.12 -20.29
CA LEU A 47 6.66 -8.55 -20.36
C LEU A 47 7.03 -9.25 -19.05
N GLY A 48 8.20 -8.96 -18.50
CA GLY A 48 8.64 -9.50 -17.22
C GLY A 48 7.73 -9.10 -16.07
N GLU A 49 7.24 -7.85 -16.04
CA GLU A 49 6.29 -7.36 -15.03
C GLU A 49 4.99 -8.18 -15.07
N ARG A 50 4.43 -8.42 -16.26
CA ARG A 50 3.24 -9.26 -16.44
C ARG A 50 3.47 -10.70 -15.98
N ILE A 51 4.64 -11.26 -16.28
CA ILE A 51 5.01 -12.60 -15.82
C ILE A 51 5.13 -12.64 -14.29
N ALA A 52 5.78 -11.63 -13.70
CA ALA A 52 5.95 -11.52 -12.26
C ALA A 52 4.60 -11.40 -11.54
N GLU A 53 3.66 -10.62 -12.10
CA GLU A 53 2.28 -10.54 -11.62
C GLU A 53 1.57 -11.90 -11.72
N ALA A 54 1.64 -12.60 -12.85
CA ALA A 54 1.04 -13.93 -13.00
C ALA A 54 1.63 -14.95 -12.00
N CYS A 55 2.94 -14.91 -11.75
CA CYS A 55 3.58 -15.73 -10.73
C CYS A 55 3.07 -15.39 -9.32
N ALA A 56 2.92 -14.10 -9.00
CA ALA A 56 2.36 -13.67 -7.72
C ALA A 56 0.95 -14.23 -7.51
N GLU A 57 0.09 -14.18 -8.54
CA GLU A 57 -1.26 -14.75 -8.48
C GLU A 57 -1.28 -16.24 -8.13
N LEU A 58 -0.41 -17.00 -8.80
CA LEU A 58 -0.31 -18.44 -8.62
C LEU A 58 0.20 -18.81 -7.24
N MET A 59 1.11 -18.01 -6.67
CA MET A 59 1.66 -18.21 -5.34
C MET A 59 0.69 -17.83 -4.21
N LEU A 60 -0.34 -17.01 -4.48
CA LEU A 60 -1.31 -16.62 -3.46
C LEU A 60 -2.24 -17.79 -3.08
N PRO A 61 -2.42 -18.04 -1.76
CA PRO A 61 -3.48 -18.93 -1.28
C PRO A 61 -4.84 -18.48 -1.81
N ARG A 62 -5.72 -19.44 -2.14
CA ARG A 62 -7.05 -19.14 -2.71
C ARG A 62 -7.83 -18.10 -1.90
N ARG A 63 -7.80 -18.19 -0.56
CA ARG A 63 -8.47 -17.24 0.35
C ARG A 63 -7.95 -15.80 0.28
N CYS A 64 -6.73 -15.59 -0.21
CA CYS A 64 -6.11 -14.27 -0.31
C CYS A 64 -6.30 -13.62 -1.68
N ARG A 65 -6.71 -14.41 -2.69
CA ARG A 65 -6.89 -13.91 -4.07
C ARG A 65 -8.00 -12.87 -4.16
N ASP A 66 -9.07 -13.03 -3.38
CA ASP A 66 -10.18 -12.07 -3.34
C ASP A 66 -9.76 -10.69 -2.79
N VAL A 67 -8.70 -10.67 -1.96
CA VAL A 67 -8.15 -9.44 -1.38
C VAL A 67 -7.10 -8.81 -2.30
N TRP A 68 -6.48 -9.59 -3.19
CA TRP A 68 -5.47 -9.10 -4.13
C TRP A 68 -6.12 -8.39 -5.33
N ARG A 69 -6.77 -7.27 -5.03
CA ARG A 69 -7.41 -6.37 -5.98
C ARG A 69 -6.95 -4.94 -5.76
N ARG A 70 -6.81 -4.17 -6.84
CA ARG A 70 -6.27 -2.80 -6.80
C ARG A 70 -7.14 -1.83 -5.98
N ASP A 71 -8.44 -2.06 -5.89
CA ASP A 71 -9.39 -1.28 -5.09
C ASP A 71 -9.30 -1.57 -3.58
N LEU A 72 -8.69 -2.68 -3.19
CA LEU A 72 -8.43 -3.04 -1.80
C LEU A 72 -7.01 -2.69 -1.34
N LEU A 73 -6.15 -2.22 -2.26
CA LEU A 73 -4.81 -1.76 -1.95
C LEU A 73 -4.87 -0.53 -1.03
N ARG A 74 -4.31 -0.65 0.18
CA ARG A 74 -4.29 0.43 1.18
C ARG A 74 -2.99 1.20 1.23
N ALA A 75 -1.87 0.56 0.88
CA ALA A 75 -0.55 1.17 0.84
C ALA A 75 0.39 0.37 -0.08
N VAL A 76 1.39 1.06 -0.63
CA VAL A 76 2.54 0.45 -1.33
C VAL A 76 3.82 1.11 -0.81
N GLY A 77 4.91 0.35 -0.82
CA GLY A 77 6.23 0.85 -0.43
C GLY A 77 7.32 -0.04 -0.98
N THR A 78 8.54 0.49 -1.06
CA THR A 78 9.72 -0.26 -1.47
C THR A 78 10.69 -0.36 -0.29
N SER A 79 11.08 -1.57 0.08
CA SER A 79 12.14 -1.79 1.08
C SER A 79 13.49 -1.84 0.35
N ARG A 80 13.97 -0.70 -0.13
CA ARG A 80 15.40 -0.60 -0.48
C ARG A 80 16.20 -0.51 0.82
N SER A 81 17.37 -1.14 0.88
CA SER A 81 18.29 -0.97 2.02
C SER A 81 18.48 0.52 2.29
N LEU A 82 18.45 0.91 3.56
CA LEU A 82 18.60 2.29 4.01
C LEU A 82 20.08 2.71 3.95
N THR A 83 20.65 2.70 2.76
CA THR A 83 21.96 3.29 2.51
C THR A 83 21.83 4.82 2.55
N ALA A 84 22.95 5.52 2.77
CA ALA A 84 22.94 6.98 2.73
C ALA A 84 22.38 7.51 1.39
N GLU A 85 22.72 6.84 0.29
CA GLU A 85 22.24 7.17 -1.04
C GLU A 85 20.72 6.99 -1.19
N THR A 86 20.16 5.87 -0.72
CA THR A 86 18.70 5.64 -0.82
C THR A 86 17.93 6.56 0.12
N ALA A 87 18.47 6.88 1.30
CA ALA A 87 17.87 7.84 2.22
C ALA A 87 17.86 9.26 1.63
N LEU A 88 18.97 9.69 1.03
CA LEU A 88 19.05 10.99 0.33
C LEU A 88 18.09 11.05 -0.85
N ALA A 89 18.03 10.00 -1.68
CA ALA A 89 17.09 9.92 -2.79
C ALA A 89 15.62 9.97 -2.32
N ALA A 90 15.30 9.30 -1.21
CA ALA A 90 13.95 9.31 -0.64
C ALA A 90 13.57 10.67 -0.05
N LEU A 91 14.51 11.37 0.60
CA LEU A 91 14.30 12.74 1.07
C LEU A 91 14.08 13.69 -0.10
N ALA A 92 14.95 13.63 -1.11
CA ALA A 92 14.80 14.43 -2.33
C ALA A 92 13.45 14.17 -3.03
N ALA A 93 13.00 12.92 -3.09
CA ALA A 93 11.70 12.58 -3.66
C ALA A 93 10.53 13.18 -2.84
N LYS A 94 10.62 13.17 -1.50
CA LYS A 94 9.62 13.82 -0.63
C LYS A 94 9.59 15.34 -0.83
N ASP A 95 10.76 15.97 -0.92
CA ASP A 95 10.87 17.42 -1.16
C ASP A 95 10.30 17.80 -2.52
N CYS A 96 10.61 17.01 -3.56
CA CYS A 96 10.01 17.16 -4.88
C CYS A 96 8.48 16.99 -4.83
N GLN A 97 7.97 15.98 -4.13
CA GLN A 97 6.53 15.75 -4.00
C GLN A 97 5.84 16.94 -3.31
N ALA A 98 6.41 17.46 -2.23
CA ALA A 98 5.90 18.65 -1.54
C ALA A 98 5.93 19.90 -2.44
N ALA A 99 6.99 20.06 -3.25
CA ALA A 99 7.10 21.15 -4.21
C ALA A 99 6.08 21.05 -5.36
N LEU A 100 5.64 19.83 -5.70
CA LEU A 100 4.65 19.57 -6.75
C LEU A 100 3.20 19.62 -6.24
N GLU A 101 2.97 19.48 -4.94
CA GLU A 101 1.62 19.53 -4.32
C GLU A 101 0.79 20.78 -4.70
N PRO A 102 1.38 22.00 -4.80
CA PRO A 102 0.65 23.18 -5.27
C PRO A 102 0.13 23.08 -6.70
N PHE A 103 0.72 22.21 -7.52
CA PHE A 103 0.40 22.02 -8.93
C PHE A 103 -0.47 20.79 -9.20
N THR A 104 -0.67 19.93 -8.21
CA THR A 104 -1.60 18.81 -8.35
C THR A 104 -3.05 19.31 -8.34
N PRO A 105 -3.83 19.05 -9.41
CA PRO A 105 -5.21 19.52 -9.49
C PRO A 105 -6.01 18.89 -8.34
N ARG A 106 -6.65 19.74 -7.53
CA ARG A 106 -7.55 19.26 -6.48
C ARG A 106 -8.72 18.53 -7.14
N PRO A 107 -9.12 17.35 -6.65
CA PRO A 107 -10.32 16.69 -7.14
C PRO A 107 -11.50 17.64 -6.96
N GLU A 108 -12.21 17.93 -8.05
CA GLU A 108 -13.41 18.76 -8.01
C GLU A 108 -14.39 18.14 -7.02
N ARG A 109 -14.75 18.89 -5.98
CA ARG A 109 -15.83 18.47 -5.09
C ARG A 109 -17.10 18.43 -5.95
N PRO A 110 -17.88 17.33 -5.93
CA PRO A 110 -19.15 17.30 -6.63
C PRO A 110 -20.00 18.45 -6.13
N ARG A 111 -20.44 19.33 -7.04
CA ARG A 111 -21.35 20.42 -6.72
C ARG A 111 -22.64 19.79 -6.18
N LYS A 112 -22.85 19.86 -4.87
CA LYS A 112 -24.16 19.58 -4.27
C LYS A 112 -25.14 20.60 -4.83
N GLY A 113 -26.07 20.14 -5.66
CA GLY A 113 -27.19 20.94 -6.14
C GLY A 113 -27.24 21.07 -7.66
N ALA A 114 -27.80 20.06 -8.30
CA ALA A 114 -28.73 20.29 -9.40
C ALA A 114 -29.91 19.35 -9.12
N ALA A 115 -30.96 19.95 -8.57
CA ALA A 115 -32.27 19.35 -8.41
C ALA A 115 -32.94 19.16 -9.77
#